data_AF-A0A067MAK8-F1
#
_entry.id   AF-A0A067MAK8-F1
#
_cell.length_a   1.000
_cell.length_b   1.000
_cell.length_c   1.000
_cell.angle_alpha   90.00
_cell.angle_beta   90.00
_cell.angle_gamma   90.00
#
_symmetry.space_group_name_H-M   'P 1'
#
loop_
_entity.id
_entity.type
_entity.pdbx_description
1 polymer ?
#
loop_
_entity_poly.entity_id
_entity_poly.type
_entity_poly.pdbx_seq_one_letter_code
_entity_poly.pdbx_strand_id
1 'polypeptide(L)'
;MKVAGGFVALLACCSATHAAYFSEGWKPGQPVTKATQLAATATTTNAPAATLQNSFQQPLQQPEEKQSGEGGFIKGILTSGPLATALSKAGIDMARVETILNTPEAEKRGWDPRVQMITDENYEDVIVNEVFESAAEEKERVWFLDITIGSEHSLSAYVDSQYDEAYNMTQIAQDLPHVRWGRIDYLAVTAITTQWLVWHAPTLVVLHERGKVLRFYRPRNIRMEAEVLREFLKEEGWRETEPWASVWSPQGSRAEIMRQFSIYFAKFYYYLSRAPRWLILVISGSIASTVLQYMHGNGGNQEPARPKPRRVLRPPPAGSAVTRAANADTEGTPVSEGDASQKATENAISSPSKVKKRKGGKKA
;
A
#
# COMPACT_ATOMS: atom_id res chain seq x y z
N MET A 1 -40.07 15.29 1.48
CA MET A 1 -38.69 15.81 1.61
C MET A 1 -38.16 15.54 3.02
N LYS A 2 -37.46 14.41 3.25
CA LYS A 2 -36.84 14.05 4.54
C LYS A 2 -35.58 13.17 4.34
N VAL A 3 -34.66 13.58 3.46
CA VAL A 3 -33.42 12.81 3.16
C VAL A 3 -32.14 13.58 3.52
N ALA A 4 -32.24 14.84 3.96
CA ALA A 4 -31.06 15.67 4.24
C ALA A 4 -30.37 15.40 5.61
N GLY A 5 -30.97 14.60 6.50
CA GLY A 5 -30.46 14.42 7.87
C GLY A 5 -29.34 13.39 8.04
N GLY A 6 -29.19 12.44 7.11
CA GLY A 6 -28.24 11.32 7.27
C GLY A 6 -26.77 11.66 6.98
N PHE A 7 -26.52 12.63 6.09
CA PHE A 7 -25.17 12.93 5.62
C PHE A 7 -24.31 13.71 6.63
N VAL A 8 -24.94 14.42 7.56
CA VAL A 8 -24.23 15.23 8.57
C VAL A 8 -23.61 14.35 9.66
N ALA A 9 -24.19 13.18 9.96
CA ALA A 9 -23.68 12.30 11.03
C ALA A 9 -22.37 11.60 10.66
N LEU A 10 -22.13 11.29 9.38
CA LEU A 10 -20.92 10.61 8.92
C LEU A 10 -19.68 11.52 8.90
N LEU A 11 -19.86 12.83 8.73
CA LEU A 11 -18.77 13.82 8.78
C LEU A 11 -18.32 14.16 10.22
N ALA A 12 -19.20 14.02 11.22
CA ALA A 12 -18.86 14.33 12.61
C ALA A 12 -17.83 13.35 13.22
N CYS A 13 -17.81 12.08 12.78
CA CYS A 13 -16.90 11.07 13.31
C CYS A 13 -15.41 11.27 12.91
N CYS A 14 -15.11 12.10 11.91
CA CYS A 14 -13.73 12.38 11.49
C CYS A 14 -13.03 13.47 12.31
N SER A 15 -13.74 14.15 13.21
CA SER A 15 -13.20 15.29 13.98
C SER A 15 -12.56 14.92 15.32
N ALA A 16 -12.61 13.65 15.74
CA ALA A 16 -12.16 13.23 17.07
C ALA A 16 -10.75 12.60 17.12
N THR A 17 -10.03 12.48 16.00
CA THR A 17 -8.66 11.95 15.99
C THR A 17 -7.62 13.07 16.06
N HIS A 18 -7.27 13.50 17.27
CA HIS A 18 -6.04 14.26 17.50
C HIS A 18 -4.82 13.33 17.41
N ALA A 19 -4.38 13.03 16.19
CA ALA A 19 -3.09 12.37 15.96
C ALA A 19 -1.97 13.43 16.11
N ALA A 20 -1.44 13.58 17.32
CA ALA A 20 -0.22 14.34 17.56
C ALA A 20 1.01 13.51 17.12
N TYR A 21 1.16 13.28 15.82
CA TYR A 21 2.36 12.71 15.20
C TYR A 21 2.98 13.73 14.26
N PHE A 22 3.35 14.89 14.80
CA PHE A 22 4.37 15.72 14.18
C PHE A 22 5.71 15.29 14.76
N SER A 23 6.42 14.40 14.08
CA SER A 23 7.88 14.37 14.21
C SER A 23 8.36 15.77 13.84
N GLU A 24 9.14 16.42 14.69
CA GLU A 24 9.78 17.69 14.33
C GLU A 24 10.41 17.52 12.94
N GLY A 25 9.86 18.23 11.94
CA GLY A 25 10.28 18.09 10.57
C GLY A 25 11.80 18.27 10.45
N TRP A 26 12.38 17.69 9.40
CA TRP A 26 13.79 17.81 9.08
C TRP A 26 14.26 19.29 9.21
N LYS A 27 15.24 19.53 10.08
CA LYS A 27 15.83 20.86 10.29
C LYS A 27 17.14 20.94 9.48
N PRO A 28 17.35 21.99 8.67
CA PRO A 28 18.63 22.22 8.00
C PRO A 28 19.78 22.23 9.02
N GLY A 29 20.77 21.37 8.84
CA GLY A 29 21.92 21.22 9.76
C GLY A 29 21.90 19.99 10.67
N GLN A 30 20.86 19.14 10.60
CA GLN A 30 20.94 17.84 11.28
C GLN A 30 21.99 16.93 10.62
N PRO A 31 22.89 16.30 11.41
CA PRO A 31 23.88 15.39 10.88
C PRO A 31 23.21 14.15 10.29
N VAL A 32 23.50 13.88 9.01
CA VAL A 32 23.05 12.66 8.33
C VAL A 32 23.74 11.47 9.01
N THR A 33 22.98 10.64 9.71
CA THR A 33 23.47 9.34 10.19
C THR A 33 23.82 8.49 8.99
N LYS A 34 25.12 8.32 8.72
CA LYS A 34 25.64 7.39 7.72
C LYS A 34 25.22 5.99 8.13
N ALA A 35 24.40 5.35 7.31
CA ALA A 35 24.08 3.94 7.46
C ALA A 35 25.39 3.13 7.39
N THR A 36 25.66 2.34 8.43
CA THR A 36 26.74 1.36 8.46
C THR A 36 26.51 0.34 7.34
N GLN A 37 27.27 0.48 6.25
CA GLN A 37 27.35 -0.52 5.20
C GLN A 37 28.08 -1.75 5.74
N LEU A 38 27.34 -2.82 6.01
CA LEU A 38 27.88 -4.16 6.16
C LEU A 38 28.32 -4.64 4.76
N ALA A 39 29.62 -4.82 4.59
CA ALA A 39 30.21 -5.35 3.38
C ALA A 39 29.88 -6.85 3.25
N ALA A 40 29.13 -7.21 2.23
CA ALA A 40 29.01 -8.60 1.77
C ALA A 40 29.98 -8.80 0.60
N THR A 41 30.97 -9.65 0.81
CA THR A 41 31.91 -10.14 -0.20
C THR A 41 31.17 -11.13 -1.10
N ALA A 42 31.01 -10.81 -2.38
CA ALA A 42 30.54 -11.76 -3.40
C ALA A 42 31.65 -11.99 -4.42
N THR A 43 32.14 -13.23 -4.47
CA THR A 43 33.09 -13.74 -5.44
C THR A 43 32.34 -14.07 -6.73
N THR A 44 32.69 -13.39 -7.81
CA THR A 44 32.23 -13.64 -9.19
C THR A 44 33.06 -14.73 -9.84
N THR A 45 32.40 -15.79 -10.33
CA THR A 45 33.00 -16.75 -11.27
C THR A 45 32.14 -16.83 -12.53
N ASN A 46 32.82 -16.70 -13.66
CA ASN A 46 32.34 -16.61 -15.04
C ASN A 46 31.59 -17.86 -15.55
N ALA A 47 30.70 -17.68 -16.55
CA ALA A 47 30.70 -18.31 -17.90
C ALA A 47 29.32 -18.11 -18.61
N PRO A 48 29.13 -18.46 -19.91
CA PRO A 48 29.15 -17.49 -21.01
C PRO A 48 27.84 -17.39 -21.81
N ALA A 49 27.80 -16.37 -22.68
CA ALA A 49 26.77 -16.06 -23.63
C ALA A 49 26.51 -17.19 -24.66
N ALA A 50 25.23 -17.45 -24.92
CA ALA A 50 24.77 -18.15 -26.12
C ALA A 50 23.70 -17.31 -26.83
N THR A 51 24.11 -16.77 -27.97
CA THR A 51 23.30 -16.15 -29.02
C THR A 51 22.41 -17.20 -29.68
N LEU A 52 21.09 -16.98 -29.75
CA LEU A 52 20.27 -17.54 -30.82
C LEU A 52 19.26 -16.50 -31.31
N GLN A 53 19.54 -16.03 -32.52
CA GLN A 53 18.55 -15.52 -33.46
C GLN A 53 17.54 -16.62 -33.78
N ASN A 54 16.25 -16.29 -33.84
CA ASN A 54 15.50 -16.60 -35.06
C ASN A 54 14.17 -15.84 -35.15
N SER A 55 14.08 -15.15 -36.28
CA SER A 55 12.94 -14.55 -36.93
C SER A 55 11.93 -15.59 -37.41
N PHE A 56 10.64 -15.37 -37.15
CA PHE A 56 9.57 -15.66 -38.11
C PHE A 56 8.41 -14.69 -37.93
N GLN A 57 8.22 -13.85 -38.95
CA GLN A 57 7.00 -13.10 -39.23
C GLN A 57 5.91 -14.06 -39.71
N GLN A 58 4.67 -13.84 -39.27
CA GLN A 58 3.48 -13.98 -40.11
C GLN A 58 2.33 -13.16 -39.49
N PRO A 59 1.72 -12.20 -40.21
CA PRO A 59 0.46 -11.59 -39.80
C PRO A 59 -0.71 -12.48 -40.23
N LEU A 60 -1.46 -13.00 -39.25
CA LEU A 60 -2.74 -13.66 -39.47
C LEU A 60 -3.82 -12.58 -39.71
N GLN A 61 -4.54 -12.74 -40.81
CA GLN A 61 -5.71 -11.96 -41.18
C GLN A 61 -6.84 -12.22 -40.17
N GLN A 62 -7.36 -11.15 -39.56
CA GLN A 62 -8.57 -11.22 -38.74
C GLN A 62 -9.82 -11.13 -39.63
N PRO A 63 -10.88 -11.91 -39.35
CA PRO A 63 -12.18 -11.74 -39.98
C PRO A 63 -12.86 -10.46 -39.48
N GLU A 64 -13.45 -9.67 -40.39
CA GLU A 64 -14.38 -8.59 -40.06
C GLU A 64 -15.66 -9.17 -39.44
N GLU A 65 -15.80 -9.05 -38.12
CA GLU A 65 -17.05 -9.34 -37.41
C GLU A 65 -17.81 -8.03 -37.17
N LYS A 66 -18.97 -7.91 -37.84
CA LYS A 66 -19.92 -6.79 -37.68
C LYS A 66 -20.58 -6.86 -36.29
N GLN A 67 -20.05 -6.11 -35.32
CA GLN A 67 -20.74 -5.88 -34.05
C GLN A 67 -21.71 -4.71 -34.16
N SER A 68 -22.99 -5.04 -34.03
CA SER A 68 -24.12 -4.14 -33.82
C SER A 68 -24.15 -3.64 -32.37
N GLY A 69 -24.79 -2.48 -32.15
CA GLY A 69 -24.73 -1.63 -30.96
C GLY A 69 -24.98 -2.34 -29.62
N GLU A 70 -24.37 -1.92 -28.51
CA GLU A 70 -24.72 -0.72 -27.74
C GLU A 70 -23.50 -0.03 -27.06
N GLY A 71 -22.30 -0.13 -27.64
CA GLY A 71 -21.07 0.53 -27.13
C GLY A 71 -20.68 1.85 -27.81
N GLY A 72 -21.48 2.34 -28.76
CA GLY A 72 -21.05 3.33 -29.76
C GLY A 72 -20.83 4.77 -29.25
N PHE A 73 -21.48 5.19 -28.17
CA PHE A 73 -21.46 6.61 -27.77
C PHE A 73 -20.15 7.02 -27.07
N ILE A 74 -19.62 6.17 -26.18
CA ILE A 74 -18.34 6.42 -25.50
C ILE A 74 -17.17 6.22 -26.49
N LYS A 75 -17.29 5.23 -27.39
CA LYS A 75 -16.29 4.98 -28.43
C LYS A 75 -16.19 6.19 -29.38
N GLY A 76 -17.32 6.80 -29.76
CA GLY A 76 -17.34 8.03 -30.57
C GLY A 76 -16.66 9.22 -29.89
N ILE A 77 -16.98 9.52 -28.63
CA ILE A 77 -16.41 10.69 -27.92
C ILE A 77 -14.90 10.54 -27.62
N LEU A 78 -14.41 9.30 -27.43
CA LEU A 78 -12.98 9.04 -27.18
C LEU A 78 -12.15 8.89 -28.46
N THR A 79 -12.76 8.60 -29.60
CA THR A 79 -12.03 8.41 -30.87
C THR A 79 -12.15 9.58 -31.84
N SER A 80 -13.19 10.42 -31.77
CA SER A 80 -13.33 11.60 -32.62
C SER A 80 -13.37 12.90 -31.81
N GLY A 81 -12.18 13.43 -31.48
CA GLY A 81 -12.09 14.79 -30.96
C GLY A 81 -10.71 15.21 -30.46
N PRO A 82 -10.55 16.50 -30.07
CA PRO A 82 -9.32 17.07 -29.50
C PRO A 82 -8.79 16.33 -28.25
N LEU A 83 -9.65 15.54 -27.60
CA LEU A 83 -9.30 14.72 -26.44
C LEU A 83 -8.45 13.49 -26.84
N ALA A 84 -8.71 12.89 -28.00
CA ALA A 84 -7.95 11.74 -28.50
C ALA A 84 -6.50 12.15 -28.83
N THR A 85 -6.31 13.35 -29.39
CA THR A 85 -4.99 13.94 -29.65
C THR A 85 -4.27 14.40 -28.38
N ALA A 86 -5.00 14.77 -27.33
CA ALA A 86 -4.40 15.06 -26.02
C ALA A 86 -3.92 13.79 -25.29
N LEU A 87 -4.70 12.69 -25.38
CA LEU A 87 -4.35 11.41 -24.75
C LEU A 87 -3.25 10.67 -25.52
N SER A 88 -3.20 10.75 -26.85
CA SER A 88 -2.10 10.22 -27.64
C SER A 88 -0.80 11.01 -27.44
N LYS A 89 -0.87 12.35 -27.32
CA LYS A 89 0.28 13.18 -26.90
C LYS A 89 0.74 12.90 -25.46
N ALA A 90 -0.12 12.36 -24.62
CA ALA A 90 0.24 11.89 -23.28
C ALA A 90 0.83 10.45 -23.27
N GLY A 91 1.06 9.85 -24.44
CA GLY A 91 1.78 8.57 -24.58
C GLY A 91 0.94 7.33 -24.28
N ILE A 92 -0.40 7.42 -24.34
CA ILE A 92 -1.28 6.28 -24.09
C ILE A 92 -1.58 5.59 -25.43
N ASP A 93 -0.96 4.43 -25.65
CA ASP A 93 -1.12 3.62 -26.85
C ASP A 93 -2.39 2.73 -26.76
N MET A 94 -3.33 2.92 -27.68
CA MET A 94 -4.64 2.24 -27.66
C MET A 94 -4.54 0.76 -28.05
N ALA A 95 -3.51 0.36 -28.81
CA ALA A 95 -3.27 -1.05 -29.14
C ALA A 95 -2.85 -1.85 -27.89
N ARG A 96 -2.12 -1.21 -26.96
CA ARG A 96 -1.80 -1.79 -25.65
C ARG A 96 -3.05 -2.00 -24.80
N VAL A 97 -4.04 -1.11 -24.90
CA VAL A 97 -5.32 -1.24 -24.18
C VAL A 97 -6.10 -2.48 -24.64
N GLU A 98 -6.12 -2.77 -25.95
CA GLU A 98 -6.82 -3.94 -26.50
C GLU A 98 -6.15 -5.27 -26.13
N THR A 99 -4.80 -5.33 -26.13
CA THR A 99 -4.05 -6.48 -25.63
C THR A 99 -4.22 -6.67 -24.11
N ILE A 100 -4.32 -5.56 -23.35
CA ILE A 100 -4.62 -5.59 -21.92
C ILE A 100 -6.02 -6.16 -21.64
N LEU A 101 -6.98 -6.02 -22.56
CA LEU A 101 -8.33 -6.54 -22.38
C LEU A 101 -8.46 -8.04 -22.73
N ASN A 102 -7.57 -8.60 -23.56
CA ASN A 102 -7.78 -9.94 -24.14
C ASN A 102 -6.86 -11.07 -23.63
N THR A 103 -5.75 -10.79 -22.95
CA THR A 103 -4.96 -11.84 -22.25
C THR A 103 -5.52 -12.09 -20.84
N PRO A 104 -5.74 -13.34 -20.40
CA PRO A 104 -6.12 -13.62 -19.02
C PRO A 104 -5.10 -12.97 -18.07
N GLU A 105 -5.57 -12.18 -17.11
CA GLU A 105 -4.71 -11.31 -16.28
C GLU A 105 -3.61 -12.09 -15.54
N ALA A 106 -3.87 -13.36 -15.22
CA ALA A 106 -2.90 -14.26 -14.60
C ALA A 106 -1.64 -14.49 -15.45
N GLU A 107 -1.78 -14.67 -16.77
CA GLU A 107 -0.63 -14.85 -17.66
C GLU A 107 0.21 -13.57 -17.77
N LYS A 108 -0.45 -12.40 -17.78
CA LYS A 108 0.25 -11.11 -17.79
C LYS A 108 1.09 -10.91 -16.52
N ARG A 109 0.57 -11.40 -15.39
CA ARG A 109 1.23 -11.31 -14.08
C ARG A 109 2.34 -12.36 -13.91
N GLY A 110 2.38 -13.38 -14.76
CA GLY A 110 3.32 -14.50 -14.68
C GLY A 110 2.93 -15.56 -13.66
N TRP A 111 1.64 -15.67 -13.34
CA TRP A 111 1.12 -16.63 -12.38
C TRP A 111 0.85 -17.99 -13.00
N ASP A 112 1.06 -19.06 -12.22
CA ASP A 112 0.66 -20.41 -12.61
C ASP A 112 -0.87 -20.53 -12.77
N PRO A 113 -1.39 -20.84 -13.97
CA PRO A 113 -2.83 -20.92 -14.21
C PRO A 113 -3.50 -22.12 -13.52
N ARG A 114 -2.73 -23.07 -12.98
CA ARG A 114 -3.26 -24.23 -12.24
C ARG A 114 -3.66 -23.87 -10.81
N VAL A 115 -3.11 -22.78 -10.27
CA VAL A 115 -3.52 -22.24 -8.97
C VAL A 115 -4.81 -21.46 -9.17
N GLN A 116 -5.86 -21.82 -8.42
CA GLN A 116 -7.17 -21.23 -8.61
C GLN A 116 -7.18 -19.75 -8.20
N MET A 117 -7.62 -18.89 -9.10
CA MET A 117 -7.86 -17.48 -8.77
C MET A 117 -9.14 -17.34 -7.95
N ILE A 118 -9.03 -16.70 -6.79
CA ILE A 118 -10.13 -16.38 -5.89
C ILE A 118 -10.45 -14.90 -6.07
N THR A 119 -11.69 -14.62 -6.48
CA THR A 119 -12.22 -13.29 -6.75
C THR A 119 -13.43 -13.00 -5.87
N ASP A 120 -13.85 -11.73 -5.82
CA ASP A 120 -15.03 -11.32 -5.07
C ASP A 120 -16.31 -12.06 -5.54
N GLU A 121 -16.35 -12.48 -6.81
CA GLU A 121 -17.49 -13.19 -7.42
C GLU A 121 -17.51 -14.68 -7.10
N ASN A 122 -16.35 -15.34 -7.00
CA ASN A 122 -16.29 -16.80 -6.88
C ASN A 122 -15.99 -17.29 -5.45
N TYR A 123 -15.58 -16.41 -4.54
CA TYR A 123 -15.17 -16.79 -3.19
C TYR A 123 -16.23 -17.57 -2.40
N GLU A 124 -17.48 -17.12 -2.47
CA GLU A 124 -18.61 -17.80 -1.83
C GLU A 124 -18.77 -19.22 -2.37
N ASP A 125 -18.74 -19.40 -3.69
CA ASP A 125 -18.97 -20.71 -4.31
C ASP A 125 -17.78 -21.65 -4.10
N VAL A 126 -16.56 -21.13 -4.20
CA VAL A 126 -15.33 -21.94 -4.18
C VAL A 126 -14.90 -22.31 -2.76
N ILE A 127 -15.02 -21.40 -1.79
CA ILE A 127 -14.49 -21.59 -0.44
C ILE A 127 -15.60 -21.79 0.59
N VAL A 128 -16.63 -20.94 0.57
CA VAL A 128 -17.68 -20.97 1.61
C VAL A 128 -18.64 -22.14 1.38
N ASN A 129 -19.09 -22.29 0.13
CA ASN A 129 -20.10 -23.26 -0.29
C ASN A 129 -19.46 -24.49 -0.98
N GLU A 130 -18.18 -24.77 -0.70
CA GLU A 130 -17.49 -25.96 -1.18
C GLU A 130 -18.29 -27.23 -0.80
N VAL A 131 -18.54 -28.09 -1.79
CA VAL A 131 -19.31 -29.32 -1.58
C VAL A 131 -18.33 -30.44 -1.21
N PHE A 132 -18.55 -31.08 -0.07
CA PHE A 132 -17.74 -32.21 0.40
C PHE A 132 -18.53 -33.51 0.32
N GLU A 133 -17.83 -34.62 0.06
CA GLU A 133 -18.44 -35.94 0.07
C GLU A 133 -18.63 -36.46 1.51
N SER A 134 -17.76 -36.02 2.42
CA SER A 134 -17.79 -36.45 3.82
C SER A 134 -17.54 -35.30 4.80
N ALA A 135 -18.07 -35.43 6.00
CA ALA A 135 -17.82 -34.47 7.09
C ALA A 135 -16.36 -34.48 7.59
N ALA A 136 -15.64 -35.59 7.39
CA ALA A 136 -14.22 -35.68 7.72
C ALA A 136 -13.39 -34.80 6.79
N GLU A 137 -13.67 -34.85 5.49
CA GLU A 137 -13.01 -33.99 4.49
C GLU A 137 -13.25 -32.50 4.78
N GLU A 138 -14.49 -32.12 5.12
CA GLU A 138 -14.81 -30.73 5.48
C GLU A 138 -13.97 -30.23 6.67
N LYS A 139 -13.70 -31.10 7.64
CA LYS A 139 -12.94 -30.75 8.84
C LYS A 139 -11.43 -30.65 8.57
N GLU A 140 -10.91 -31.42 7.64
CA GLU A 140 -9.50 -31.42 7.27
C GLU A 140 -9.18 -30.41 6.15
N ARG A 141 -10.20 -29.94 5.41
CA ARG A 141 -10.01 -28.99 4.30
C ARG A 141 -9.35 -27.71 4.79
N VAL A 142 -8.20 -27.41 4.19
CA VAL A 142 -7.45 -26.17 4.38
C VAL A 142 -7.29 -25.48 3.04
N TRP A 143 -7.51 -24.17 3.01
CA TRP A 143 -7.16 -23.32 1.90
C TRP A 143 -5.91 -22.53 2.24
N PHE A 144 -4.85 -22.71 1.46
CA PHE A 144 -3.67 -21.88 1.50
C PHE A 144 -3.77 -20.87 0.36
N LEU A 145 -3.79 -19.59 0.69
CA LEU A 145 -3.98 -18.51 -0.27
C LEU A 145 -2.79 -17.56 -0.28
N ASP A 146 -2.47 -17.07 -1.46
CA ASP A 146 -1.50 -16.00 -1.70
C ASP A 146 -2.23 -14.73 -2.16
N ILE A 147 -2.23 -13.68 -1.32
CA ILE A 147 -2.73 -12.36 -1.69
C ILE A 147 -1.56 -11.53 -2.19
N THR A 148 -1.49 -11.29 -3.50
CA THR A 148 -0.32 -10.72 -4.17
C THR A 148 -0.70 -9.63 -5.19
N ILE A 149 0.31 -8.91 -5.69
CA ILE A 149 0.18 -7.91 -6.77
C ILE A 149 0.94 -8.33 -8.05
N GLY A 150 1.54 -9.52 -8.04
CA GLY A 150 2.23 -10.09 -9.20
C GLY A 150 3.67 -9.61 -9.36
N SER A 151 4.23 -9.96 -10.52
CA SER A 151 5.66 -9.79 -10.84
C SER A 151 6.17 -8.35 -10.95
N GLU A 152 5.27 -7.35 -10.97
CA GLU A 152 5.65 -5.93 -11.02
C GLU A 152 6.40 -5.46 -9.76
N HIS A 153 6.22 -6.17 -8.63
CA HIS A 153 6.85 -5.85 -7.36
C HIS A 153 7.78 -6.98 -6.92
N SER A 154 9.07 -6.68 -6.67
CA SER A 154 10.11 -7.70 -6.45
C SER A 154 9.83 -8.65 -5.28
N LEU A 155 9.27 -8.15 -4.18
CA LEU A 155 8.91 -9.01 -3.05
C LEU A 155 7.73 -9.91 -3.39
N SER A 156 6.76 -9.41 -4.14
CA SER A 156 5.59 -10.18 -4.56
C SER A 156 6.00 -11.24 -5.56
N ALA A 157 6.80 -10.89 -6.57
CA ALA A 157 7.39 -11.82 -7.53
C ALA A 157 8.15 -12.97 -6.85
N TYR A 158 8.92 -12.66 -5.80
CA TYR A 158 9.63 -13.68 -5.03
C TYR A 158 8.67 -14.62 -4.28
N VAL A 159 7.66 -14.07 -3.60
CA VAL A 159 6.65 -14.89 -2.90
C VAL A 159 5.86 -15.74 -3.90
N ASP A 160 5.41 -15.17 -5.02
CA ASP A 160 4.68 -15.87 -6.08
C ASP A 160 5.50 -17.05 -6.61
N SER A 161 6.80 -16.84 -6.87
CA SER A 161 7.70 -17.89 -7.36
C SER A 161 7.85 -19.03 -6.35
N GLN A 162 8.06 -18.73 -5.07
CA GLN A 162 8.21 -19.76 -4.05
C GLN A 162 6.89 -20.47 -3.73
N TYR A 163 5.77 -19.74 -3.83
CA TYR A 163 4.43 -20.28 -3.68
C TYR A 163 4.09 -21.27 -4.80
N ASP A 164 4.36 -20.90 -6.05
CA ASP A 164 4.14 -21.77 -7.22
C ASP A 164 5.08 -22.98 -7.18
N GLU A 165 6.32 -22.80 -6.72
CA GLU A 165 7.26 -23.92 -6.51
C GLU A 165 6.78 -24.88 -5.41
N ALA A 166 6.29 -24.36 -4.27
CA ALA A 166 5.72 -25.17 -3.21
C ALA A 166 4.48 -25.94 -3.69
N TYR A 167 3.59 -25.27 -4.42
CA TYR A 167 2.45 -25.92 -5.09
C TYR A 167 2.93 -27.09 -5.96
N ASN A 168 3.90 -26.86 -6.86
CA ASN A 168 4.45 -27.91 -7.72
C ASN A 168 5.01 -29.10 -6.94
N MET A 169 5.78 -28.85 -5.87
CA MET A 169 6.29 -29.90 -4.99
C MET A 169 5.16 -30.75 -4.40
N THR A 170 4.06 -30.13 -3.97
CA THR A 170 2.90 -30.86 -3.42
C THR A 170 2.14 -31.66 -4.47
N GLN A 171 2.04 -31.16 -5.71
CA GLN A 171 1.40 -31.91 -6.80
C GLN A 171 2.22 -33.14 -7.19
N ILE A 172 3.55 -33.04 -7.15
CA ILE A 172 4.46 -34.15 -7.44
C ILE A 172 4.44 -35.18 -6.30
N ALA A 173 4.51 -34.73 -5.04
CA ALA A 173 4.56 -35.61 -3.88
C ALA A 173 3.20 -36.19 -3.47
N GLN A 174 2.10 -35.52 -3.83
CA GLN A 174 0.71 -35.87 -3.48
C GLN A 174 0.47 -36.06 -1.97
N ASP A 175 1.17 -35.31 -1.14
CA ASP A 175 1.19 -35.49 0.31
C ASP A 175 0.27 -34.53 1.09
N LEU A 176 -0.35 -33.56 0.41
CA LEU A 176 -1.30 -32.60 0.99
C LEU A 176 -2.66 -32.64 0.27
N PRO A 177 -3.37 -33.79 0.24
CA PRO A 177 -4.63 -33.92 -0.50
C PRO A 177 -5.77 -33.04 0.05
N HIS A 178 -5.72 -32.67 1.33
CA HIS A 178 -6.70 -31.82 1.98
C HIS A 178 -6.42 -30.32 1.80
N VAL A 179 -5.23 -29.93 1.32
CA VAL A 179 -4.87 -28.53 1.10
C VAL A 179 -5.22 -28.09 -0.33
N ARG A 180 -6.01 -27.03 -0.44
CA ARG A 180 -6.28 -26.33 -1.70
C ARG A 180 -5.41 -25.07 -1.78
N TRP A 181 -4.89 -24.81 -2.97
CA TRP A 181 -4.05 -23.66 -3.26
C TRP A 181 -4.88 -22.66 -4.04
N GLY A 182 -4.90 -21.41 -3.57
CA GLY A 182 -5.55 -20.32 -4.28
C GLY A 182 -4.71 -19.05 -4.30
N ARG A 183 -5.09 -18.11 -5.16
CA ARG A 183 -4.43 -16.81 -5.28
C ARG A 183 -5.48 -15.71 -5.35
N ILE A 184 -5.17 -14.56 -4.78
CA ILE A 184 -6.02 -13.36 -4.82
C ILE A 184 -5.16 -12.22 -5.38
N ASP A 185 -5.60 -11.61 -6.49
CA ASP A 185 -5.03 -10.35 -6.97
C ASP A 185 -5.51 -9.20 -6.08
N TYR A 186 -4.61 -8.67 -5.26
CA TYR A 186 -4.87 -7.56 -4.34
C TYR A 186 -5.37 -6.30 -5.05
N LEU A 187 -5.00 -6.07 -6.32
CA LEU A 187 -5.43 -4.89 -7.07
C LEU A 187 -6.82 -5.06 -7.72
N ALA A 188 -7.22 -6.30 -7.99
CA ALA A 188 -8.51 -6.61 -8.61
C ALA A 188 -9.61 -6.90 -7.58
N VAL A 189 -9.25 -7.48 -6.42
CA VAL A 189 -10.19 -7.99 -5.42
C VAL A 189 -10.30 -7.02 -4.25
N THR A 190 -11.50 -6.47 -4.03
CA THR A 190 -11.74 -5.42 -3.04
C THR A 190 -12.59 -5.91 -1.87
N ALA A 191 -13.63 -6.71 -2.11
CA ALA A 191 -14.55 -7.11 -1.05
C ALA A 191 -13.85 -8.07 -0.06
N ILE A 192 -13.14 -9.08 -0.55
CA ILE A 192 -12.42 -10.03 0.31
C ILE A 192 -11.33 -9.33 1.13
N THR A 193 -10.48 -8.54 0.48
CA THR A 193 -9.37 -7.83 1.13
C THR A 193 -9.88 -6.84 2.18
N THR A 194 -10.98 -6.14 1.89
CA THR A 194 -11.65 -5.25 2.86
C THR A 194 -12.27 -6.04 4.01
N GLN A 195 -12.99 -7.14 3.72
CA GLN A 195 -13.63 -7.97 4.74
C GLN A 195 -12.60 -8.57 5.71
N TRP A 196 -11.42 -8.92 5.21
CA TRP A 196 -10.33 -9.49 5.99
C TRP A 196 -9.39 -8.44 6.58
N LEU A 197 -9.63 -7.15 6.32
CA LEU A 197 -8.75 -6.04 6.73
C LEU A 197 -7.30 -6.23 6.28
N VAL A 198 -7.10 -6.78 5.08
CA VAL A 198 -5.79 -6.94 4.46
C VAL A 198 -5.49 -5.68 3.64
N TRP A 199 -4.48 -4.92 4.06
CA TRP A 199 -4.12 -3.62 3.48
C TRP A 199 -2.73 -3.61 2.81
N HIS A 200 -2.14 -4.78 2.63
CA HIS A 200 -0.79 -4.92 2.07
C HIS A 200 -0.61 -6.31 1.46
N ALA A 201 0.10 -6.32 0.33
CA ALA A 201 0.56 -7.52 -0.35
C ALA A 201 2.11 -7.53 -0.38
N PRO A 202 2.75 -8.70 -0.41
CA PRO A 202 2.13 -10.02 -0.36
C PRO A 202 1.74 -10.45 1.07
N THR A 203 0.63 -11.18 1.20
CA THR A 203 0.16 -11.78 2.46
C THR A 203 -0.34 -13.20 2.18
N LEU A 204 0.23 -14.19 2.87
CA LEU A 204 -0.25 -15.57 2.83
C LEU A 204 -1.36 -15.76 3.86
N VAL A 205 -2.39 -16.51 3.50
CA VAL A 205 -3.55 -16.77 4.37
C VAL A 205 -3.79 -18.26 4.46
N VAL A 206 -3.92 -18.77 5.67
CA VAL A 206 -4.45 -20.13 5.91
C VAL A 206 -5.91 -19.98 6.34
N LEU A 207 -6.81 -20.48 5.52
CA LEU A 207 -8.25 -20.53 5.76
C LEU A 207 -8.69 -21.94 6.11
N HIS A 208 -9.57 -22.04 7.10
CA HIS A 208 -10.15 -23.29 7.57
C HIS A 208 -11.63 -23.07 7.92
N GLU A 209 -12.41 -24.16 7.93
CA GLU A 209 -13.85 -24.16 8.27
C GLU A 209 -14.68 -23.25 7.34
N ARG A 210 -14.59 -23.46 6.02
CA ARG A 210 -15.33 -22.67 5.01
C ARG A 210 -15.06 -21.17 5.12
N GLY A 211 -13.83 -20.82 5.47
CA GLY A 211 -13.39 -19.43 5.62
C GLY A 211 -13.82 -18.74 6.91
N LYS A 212 -14.27 -19.47 7.93
CA LYS A 212 -14.58 -18.89 9.26
C LYS A 212 -13.34 -18.65 10.11
N VAL A 213 -12.28 -19.43 9.90
CA VAL A 213 -11.02 -19.36 10.64
C VAL A 213 -9.93 -18.90 9.70
N LEU A 214 -9.31 -17.75 10.00
CA LEU A 214 -8.25 -17.17 9.19
C LEU A 214 -6.99 -16.98 10.01
N ARG A 215 -5.84 -17.23 9.40
CA ARG A 215 -4.52 -16.90 9.93
C ARG A 215 -3.71 -16.20 8.85
N PHE A 216 -3.00 -15.15 9.24
CA PHE A 216 -2.26 -14.29 8.32
C PHE A 216 -0.77 -14.40 8.54
N TYR A 217 -0.05 -14.58 7.44
CA TYR A 217 1.39 -14.75 7.42
C TYR A 217 1.99 -13.74 6.45
N ARG A 218 2.93 -12.95 6.97
CA ARG A 218 3.72 -12.04 6.14
C ARG A 218 5.08 -12.69 5.84
N PRO A 219 5.75 -12.32 4.75
CA PRO A 219 7.09 -12.83 4.43
C PRO A 219 8.16 -12.62 5.52
N ARG A 220 7.90 -11.75 6.50
CA ARG A 220 8.79 -11.52 7.65
C ARG A 220 8.51 -12.45 8.83
N ASN A 221 7.35 -13.08 8.87
CA ASN A 221 6.88 -13.90 10.00
C ASN A 221 7.14 -15.39 9.77
N ILE A 222 7.28 -15.78 8.51
CA ILE A 222 7.48 -17.16 8.07
C ILE A 222 8.53 -17.14 6.96
N ARG A 223 9.26 -18.24 6.86
CA ARG A 223 10.25 -18.49 5.82
C ARG A 223 9.53 -18.83 4.51
N MET A 224 9.88 -18.09 3.45
CA MET A 224 9.19 -18.17 2.16
C MET A 224 9.74 -19.27 1.26
N GLU A 225 10.81 -19.95 1.64
CA GLU A 225 11.38 -21.01 0.81
C GLU A 225 10.35 -22.12 0.55
N ALA A 226 10.21 -22.55 -0.71
CA ALA A 226 9.16 -23.46 -1.16
C ALA A 226 9.08 -24.76 -0.33
N GLU A 227 10.24 -25.36 -0.04
CA GLU A 227 10.36 -26.56 0.80
C GLU A 227 9.83 -26.31 2.22
N VAL A 228 10.11 -25.14 2.78
CA VAL A 228 9.68 -24.75 4.13
C VAL A 228 8.19 -24.48 4.16
N LEU A 229 7.62 -23.85 3.12
CA LEU A 229 6.17 -23.66 3.00
C LEU A 229 5.44 -25.00 2.91
N ARG A 230 5.96 -25.94 2.12
CA ARG A 230 5.40 -27.30 2.05
C ARG A 230 5.49 -28.01 3.41
N GLU A 231 6.64 -27.98 4.08
CA GLU A 231 6.79 -28.64 5.39
C GLU A 231 5.90 -27.99 6.45
N PHE A 232 5.80 -26.66 6.45
CA PHE A 232 4.90 -25.90 7.31
C PHE A 232 3.43 -26.34 7.16
N LEU A 233 2.98 -26.67 5.95
CA LEU A 233 1.65 -27.19 5.71
C LEU A 233 1.52 -28.66 6.16
N LYS A 234 2.54 -29.50 5.92
CA LYS A 234 2.57 -30.92 6.32
C LYS A 234 2.54 -31.12 7.83
N GLU A 235 3.33 -30.34 8.55
CA GLU A 235 3.39 -30.37 10.02
C GLU A 235 2.23 -29.61 10.66
N GLU A 236 1.32 -29.05 9.85
CA GLU A 236 0.26 -28.16 10.30
C GLU A 236 0.78 -27.02 11.19
N GLY A 237 1.99 -26.51 10.91
CA GLY A 237 2.63 -25.44 11.69
C GLY A 237 1.78 -24.17 11.77
N TRP A 238 0.82 -24.00 10.86
CA TRP A 238 -0.16 -22.94 10.92
C TRP A 238 -1.04 -22.99 12.19
N ARG A 239 -1.22 -24.15 12.82
CA ARG A 239 -1.98 -24.29 14.07
C ARG A 239 -1.34 -23.58 15.25
N GLU A 240 -0.02 -23.38 15.22
CA GLU A 240 0.72 -22.67 16.29
C GLU A 240 0.35 -21.19 16.36
N THR A 241 -0.09 -20.60 15.24
CA THR A 241 -0.56 -19.21 15.22
C THR A 241 -2.04 -19.16 15.58
N GLU A 242 -2.39 -18.25 16.48
CA GLU A 242 -3.80 -18.05 16.84
C GLU A 242 -4.63 -17.56 15.64
N PRO A 243 -5.86 -18.07 15.47
CA PRO A 243 -6.81 -17.50 14.53
C PRO A 243 -7.04 -16.01 14.74
N TRP A 244 -7.35 -15.28 13.67
CA TRP A 244 -7.79 -13.91 13.77
C TRP A 244 -9.15 -13.80 14.50
N ALA A 245 -9.08 -13.45 15.79
CA ALA A 245 -10.22 -13.40 16.70
C ALA A 245 -10.60 -11.96 17.11
N SER A 246 -10.93 -11.11 16.12
CA SER A 246 -11.39 -9.74 16.40
C SER A 246 -12.92 -9.61 16.29
N VAL A 247 -13.49 -8.49 16.73
CA VAL A 247 -14.93 -8.22 16.54
C VAL A 247 -15.34 -8.14 15.06
N TRP A 248 -14.37 -7.95 14.16
CA TRP A 248 -14.54 -7.83 12.72
C TRP A 248 -14.14 -9.09 11.95
N SER A 249 -13.61 -10.12 12.63
CA SER A 249 -13.33 -11.38 11.96
C SER A 249 -14.64 -12.07 11.54
N PRO A 250 -14.62 -13.09 10.68
CA PRO A 250 -15.86 -13.74 10.22
C PRO A 250 -16.72 -14.35 11.33
N GLN A 251 -16.12 -14.66 12.50
CA GLN A 251 -16.83 -15.13 13.69
C GLN A 251 -17.09 -14.02 14.72
N GLY A 252 -16.63 -12.80 14.45
CA GLY A 252 -16.80 -11.65 15.32
C GLY A 252 -18.23 -11.11 15.34
N SER A 253 -18.60 -10.43 16.43
CA SER A 253 -19.93 -9.82 16.60
C SER A 253 -20.35 -8.83 15.51
N ARG A 254 -19.40 -8.30 14.73
CA ARG A 254 -19.64 -7.34 13.64
C ARG A 254 -19.26 -7.90 12.26
N ALA A 255 -19.13 -9.22 12.12
CA ALA A 255 -18.82 -9.88 10.85
C ALA A 255 -19.77 -9.46 9.72
N GLU A 256 -21.08 -9.47 9.99
CA GLU A 256 -22.10 -9.11 8.99
C GLU A 256 -22.00 -7.63 8.56
N ILE A 257 -21.68 -6.73 9.50
CA ILE A 257 -21.46 -5.31 9.17
C ILE A 257 -20.23 -5.17 8.27
N MET A 258 -19.15 -5.88 8.60
CA MET A 258 -17.93 -5.86 7.80
C MET A 258 -18.15 -6.44 6.40
N ARG A 259 -18.93 -7.53 6.29
CA ARG A 259 -19.32 -8.14 5.02
C ARG A 259 -20.16 -7.19 4.15
N GLN A 260 -21.15 -6.52 4.74
CA GLN A 260 -21.92 -5.51 3.99
C GLN A 260 -21.04 -4.34 3.58
N PHE A 261 -20.21 -3.84 4.49
CA PHE A 261 -19.28 -2.76 4.22
C PHE A 261 -18.34 -3.10 3.06
N SER A 262 -17.79 -4.31 3.03
CA SER A 262 -16.89 -4.73 1.97
C SER A 262 -17.58 -4.82 0.60
N ILE A 263 -18.81 -5.34 0.54
CA ILE A 263 -19.61 -5.37 -0.70
C ILE A 263 -19.90 -3.95 -1.20
N TYR A 264 -20.32 -3.03 -0.32
CA TYR A 264 -20.57 -1.65 -0.71
C TYR A 264 -19.28 -0.93 -1.12
N PHE A 265 -18.17 -1.20 -0.44
CA PHE A 265 -16.87 -0.61 -0.76
C PHE A 265 -16.34 -1.10 -2.10
N ALA A 266 -16.49 -2.39 -2.42
CA ALA A 266 -16.17 -2.95 -3.73
C ALA A 266 -17.01 -2.31 -4.85
N LYS A 267 -18.33 -2.17 -4.65
CA LYS A 267 -19.20 -1.44 -5.59
C LYS A 267 -18.77 0.02 -5.77
N PHE A 268 -18.47 0.70 -4.67
CA PHE A 268 -17.98 2.08 -4.70
C PHE A 268 -16.68 2.19 -5.51
N TYR A 269 -15.72 1.31 -5.25
CA TYR A 269 -14.46 1.26 -5.97
C TYR A 269 -14.64 0.95 -7.45
N TYR A 270 -15.53 0.02 -7.80
CA TYR A 270 -15.90 -0.28 -9.18
C TYR A 270 -16.43 0.96 -9.93
N TYR A 271 -17.31 1.75 -9.31
CA TYR A 271 -17.78 2.98 -9.92
C TYR A 271 -16.69 4.07 -9.99
N LEU A 272 -15.86 4.17 -8.95
CA LEU A 272 -14.79 5.15 -8.88
C LEU A 272 -13.69 4.89 -9.90
N SER A 273 -13.32 3.62 -10.13
CA SER A 273 -12.29 3.24 -11.11
C SER A 273 -12.71 3.49 -12.55
N ARG A 274 -14.02 3.48 -12.81
CA ARG A 274 -14.60 3.84 -14.12
C ARG A 274 -14.71 5.36 -14.33
N ALA A 275 -14.65 6.15 -13.25
CA ALA A 275 -14.69 7.60 -13.35
C ALA A 275 -13.39 8.14 -13.98
N PRO A 276 -13.47 9.11 -14.91
CA PRO A 276 -12.28 9.76 -15.44
C PRO A 276 -11.45 10.41 -14.32
N ARG A 277 -10.11 10.31 -14.39
CA ARG A 277 -9.20 10.86 -13.37
C ARG A 277 -9.43 12.35 -13.09
N TRP A 278 -9.76 13.14 -14.12
CA TRP A 278 -10.06 14.56 -13.96
C TRP A 278 -11.31 14.80 -13.10
N LEU A 279 -12.31 13.94 -13.18
CA LEU A 279 -13.53 14.05 -12.40
C LEU A 279 -13.24 13.80 -10.91
N ILE A 280 -12.43 12.77 -10.63
CA ILE A 280 -11.96 12.47 -9.27
C ILE A 280 -11.20 13.69 -8.69
N LEU A 281 -10.34 14.33 -9.48
CA LEU A 281 -9.61 15.53 -9.07
C LEU A 281 -10.54 16.73 -8.78
N VAL A 282 -11.58 16.92 -9.58
CA VAL A 282 -12.58 17.99 -9.34
C VAL A 282 -13.36 17.72 -8.05
N ILE A 283 -13.79 16.48 -7.82
CA ILE A 283 -14.53 16.10 -6.62
C ILE A 283 -13.64 16.26 -5.38
N SER A 284 -12.40 15.76 -5.42
CA SER A 284 -11.48 15.86 -4.29
C SER A 284 -11.09 17.30 -3.98
N GLY A 285 -10.85 18.12 -5.01
CA GLY A 285 -10.60 19.55 -4.86
C GLY A 285 -11.79 20.31 -4.25
N SER A 286 -13.01 19.95 -4.64
CA SER A 286 -14.24 20.54 -4.09
C SER A 286 -14.44 20.19 -2.61
N ILE A 287 -14.19 18.93 -2.23
CA ILE A 287 -14.25 18.48 -0.83
C ILE A 287 -13.17 19.20 -0.01
N ALA A 288 -11.93 19.24 -0.49
CA ALA A 288 -10.82 19.91 0.19
C ALA A 288 -11.10 21.41 0.39
N SER A 289 -11.65 22.09 -0.62
CA SER A 289 -12.04 23.50 -0.53
C SER A 289 -13.13 23.71 0.53
N THR A 290 -14.14 22.84 0.58
CA THR A 290 -15.21 22.90 1.59
C THR A 290 -14.67 22.71 3.00
N VAL A 291 -13.76 21.75 3.20
CA VAL A 291 -13.09 21.52 4.48
C VAL A 291 -12.23 22.72 4.88
N LEU A 292 -11.46 23.29 3.95
CA LEU A 292 -10.63 24.47 4.20
C LEU A 292 -11.49 25.70 4.57
N GLN A 293 -12.60 25.90 3.86
CA GLN A 293 -13.55 26.97 4.16
C GLN A 293 -14.18 26.79 5.54
N TYR A 294 -14.51 25.55 5.93
CA TYR A 294 -15.02 25.24 7.26
C TYR A 294 -13.96 25.49 8.35
N MET A 295 -12.71 25.09 8.12
CA MET A 295 -11.61 25.31 9.07
C MET A 295 -11.22 26.79 9.20
N HIS A 296 -11.26 27.56 8.12
CA HIS A 296 -10.89 28.99 8.13
C HIS A 296 -12.07 29.91 8.47
N GLY A 297 -13.31 29.46 8.30
CA GLY A 297 -14.53 30.25 8.52
C GLY A 297 -14.78 30.65 9.98
N ASN A 298 -14.13 30.00 10.95
CA ASN A 298 -14.25 30.33 12.38
C ASN A 298 -13.14 31.24 12.91
N GLY A 299 -12.18 31.64 12.06
CA GLY A 299 -11.25 32.74 12.36
C GLY A 299 -12.00 34.05 12.20
N GLY A 300 -12.81 34.40 13.21
CA GLY A 300 -13.78 35.49 13.16
C GLY A 300 -13.21 36.75 12.53
N ASN A 301 -13.98 37.34 11.62
CA ASN A 301 -13.83 38.68 11.04
C ASN A 301 -12.76 39.52 11.73
N GLN A 302 -11.48 39.28 11.44
CA GLN A 302 -10.47 40.30 11.63
C GLN A 302 -10.77 41.27 10.50
N GLU A 303 -11.68 42.19 10.82
CA GLU A 303 -11.96 43.38 10.04
C GLU A 303 -10.60 43.89 9.55
N PRO A 304 -10.35 43.92 8.23
CA PRO A 304 -9.04 44.24 7.69
C PRO A 304 -8.60 45.54 8.34
N ALA A 305 -7.52 45.48 9.12
CA ALA A 305 -7.09 46.59 9.96
C ALA A 305 -7.13 47.85 9.12
N ARG A 306 -8.09 48.75 9.42
CA ARG A 306 -8.30 49.97 8.64
C ARG A 306 -6.92 50.60 8.42
N PRO A 307 -6.52 50.88 7.17
CA PRO A 307 -5.20 51.42 6.90
C PRO A 307 -5.03 52.66 7.78
N LYS A 308 -4.12 52.59 8.75
CA LYS A 308 -3.84 53.73 9.62
C LYS A 308 -3.48 54.89 8.69
N PRO A 309 -4.18 56.04 8.77
CA PRO A 309 -3.92 57.16 7.88
C PRO A 309 -2.43 57.48 7.93
N ARG A 310 -1.79 57.42 6.77
CA ARG A 310 -0.36 57.71 6.60
C ARG A 310 -0.13 59.11 7.16
N ARG A 311 0.53 59.18 8.32
CA ARG A 311 0.94 60.45 8.93
C ARG A 311 1.82 61.14 7.89
N VAL A 312 1.29 62.20 7.28
CA VAL A 312 2.03 63.04 6.35
C VAL A 312 3.21 63.60 7.14
N LEU A 313 4.40 63.09 6.87
CA LEU A 313 5.65 63.61 7.40
C LEU A 313 5.79 65.04 6.91
N ARG A 314 5.65 65.99 7.83
CA ARG A 314 6.00 67.39 7.60
C ARG A 314 7.50 67.42 7.26
N PRO A 315 7.91 68.01 6.13
CA PRO A 315 9.33 68.08 5.78
C PRO A 315 10.11 68.81 6.88
N PRO A 316 11.28 68.30 7.29
CA PRO A 316 12.14 68.99 8.24
C PRO A 316 12.64 70.31 7.62
N PRO A 317 12.73 71.40 8.39
CA PRO A 317 13.34 72.63 7.91
C PRO A 317 14.81 72.38 7.59
N ALA A 318 15.22 72.84 6.41
CA ALA A 318 16.60 72.86 5.96
C ALA A 318 17.45 73.66 6.95
N GLY A 319 18.51 73.03 7.48
CA GLY A 319 19.43 73.74 8.35
C GLY A 319 20.52 72.85 8.91
N SER A 320 21.74 73.13 8.43
CA SER A 320 23.03 72.87 9.08
C SER A 320 23.73 71.55 8.72
N ALA A 321 24.51 71.66 7.65
CA ALA A 321 25.72 70.89 7.42
C ALA A 321 26.73 71.12 8.56
N VAL A 322 27.28 70.04 9.12
CA VAL A 322 28.60 70.06 9.78
C VAL A 322 29.36 68.79 9.43
N THR A 323 30.56 69.02 8.91
CA THR A 323 31.60 68.11 8.46
C THR A 323 32.43 67.59 9.64
N ARG A 324 32.76 66.28 9.67
CA ARG A 324 34.03 65.68 10.18
C ARG A 324 33.94 64.14 10.09
N ALA A 325 34.64 63.47 9.17
CA ALA A 325 36.06 63.10 9.15
C ALA A 325 36.44 61.95 10.10
N ALA A 326 36.82 60.83 9.45
CA ALA A 326 37.84 59.83 9.79
C ALA A 326 37.84 59.14 11.17
N ASN A 327 37.72 57.81 11.16
CA ASN A 327 38.88 56.92 11.37
C ASN A 327 38.50 55.46 11.05
N ALA A 328 39.35 54.83 10.25
CA ALA A 328 39.41 53.41 10.00
C ALA A 328 40.67 52.89 10.68
N ASP A 329 40.56 51.80 11.43
CA ASP A 329 41.65 50.86 11.72
C ASP A 329 41.05 49.68 12.49
N THR A 330 41.40 48.47 12.07
CA THR A 330 42.11 47.45 12.88
C THR A 330 41.99 46.08 12.20
N GLU A 331 43.07 45.70 11.51
CA GLU A 331 43.44 44.31 11.20
C GLU A 331 43.82 43.54 12.48
N GLY A 332 43.65 42.22 12.46
CA GLY A 332 44.19 41.34 13.50
C GLY A 332 44.05 39.85 13.18
N THR A 333 45.06 39.30 12.52
CA THR A 333 45.41 37.86 12.45
C THR A 333 46.18 37.47 13.74
N PRO A 334 46.08 36.24 14.27
CA PRO A 334 47.10 35.18 14.02
C PRO A 334 46.47 33.76 13.95
N VAL A 335 46.92 32.77 13.16
CA VAL A 335 48.16 31.94 13.11
C VAL A 335 48.39 31.00 14.31
N SER A 336 48.66 29.73 13.94
CA SER A 336 49.42 28.64 14.60
C SER A 336 48.59 27.51 15.22
N GLU A 337 48.58 26.26 14.71
CA GLU A 337 49.62 25.19 14.62
C GLU A 337 49.94 24.47 15.95
N GLY A 338 50.06 23.13 15.87
CA GLY A 338 50.60 22.24 16.91
C GLY A 338 49.57 21.23 17.43
N ASP A 339 49.64 19.97 16.98
CA ASP A 339 50.31 18.82 17.65
C ASP A 339 49.56 18.34 18.89
N ALA A 340 49.48 17.09 19.28
CA ALA A 340 49.70 15.76 18.73
C ALA A 340 49.37 14.81 19.90
N SER A 341 49.06 13.57 19.57
CA SER A 341 49.39 12.40 20.39
C SER A 341 48.52 12.06 21.62
N GLN A 342 48.18 10.76 21.62
CA GLN A 342 48.13 9.86 22.78
C GLN A 342 46.87 9.92 23.66
N LYS A 343 46.33 8.82 24.18
CA LYS A 343 46.48 7.36 23.97
C LYS A 343 45.43 6.72 24.89
N ALA A 344 45.05 5.48 24.56
CA ALA A 344 44.77 4.40 25.51
C ALA A 344 43.39 4.29 26.22
N THR A 345 42.69 3.21 25.82
CA THR A 345 42.08 2.14 26.64
C THR A 345 41.08 2.48 27.74
N GLU A 346 39.87 1.92 27.70
CA GLU A 346 39.52 0.71 28.46
C GLU A 346 38.08 0.24 28.21
N ASN A 347 37.95 -1.08 28.12
CA ASN A 347 36.71 -1.83 28.24
C ASN A 347 36.21 -1.75 29.68
N ALA A 348 34.90 -1.60 29.90
CA ALA A 348 34.25 -2.17 31.08
C ALA A 348 32.74 -2.37 30.89
N ILE A 349 32.35 -3.62 31.12
CA ILE A 349 31.01 -4.17 31.30
C ILE A 349 30.47 -3.78 32.69
N SER A 350 29.21 -3.34 32.80
CA SER A 350 28.32 -3.59 33.96
C SER A 350 26.91 -3.04 33.63
N SER A 351 25.91 -3.91 33.43
CA SER A 351 24.95 -4.47 34.41
C SER A 351 23.76 -3.57 34.79
N PRO A 352 22.55 -4.18 34.98
CA PRO A 352 21.26 -3.50 34.94
C PRO A 352 20.80 -3.02 36.32
N SER A 353 19.90 -2.02 36.37
CA SER A 353 19.30 -1.59 37.63
C SER A 353 17.77 -1.48 37.60
N LYS A 354 17.17 -2.17 38.58
CA LYS A 354 15.98 -1.85 39.37
C LYS A 354 14.59 -2.19 38.83
N VAL A 355 14.24 -3.44 39.09
CA VAL A 355 12.89 -3.92 39.45
C VAL A 355 12.33 -3.11 40.64
N LYS A 356 11.17 -2.49 40.47
CA LYS A 356 10.42 -1.80 41.55
C LYS A 356 9.28 -2.68 42.04
N LYS A 357 9.51 -3.31 43.19
CA LYS A 357 8.56 -4.09 43.99
C LYS A 357 7.56 -3.13 44.67
N ARG A 358 6.25 -3.21 44.39
CA ARG A 358 5.21 -2.61 45.26
C ARG A 358 4.51 -3.71 46.04
N LYS A 359 4.57 -3.52 47.36
CA LYS A 359 4.01 -4.36 48.43
C LYS A 359 2.76 -3.65 48.95
N GLY A 360 1.68 -4.41 49.09
CA GLY A 360 0.71 -4.32 50.20
C GLY A 360 -0.26 -3.15 50.27
N GLY A 361 -1.55 -3.48 50.24
CA GLY A 361 -2.63 -2.67 50.80
C GLY A 361 -3.83 -3.59 51.07
N LYS A 362 -4.16 -3.78 52.35
CA LYS A 362 -5.13 -4.73 52.91
C LYS A 362 -6.33 -3.93 53.46
N LYS A 363 -7.52 -4.54 53.42
CA LYS A 363 -8.78 -4.24 54.15
C LYS A 363 -9.64 -3.07 53.63
N ALA A 364 -10.88 -3.37 53.25
CA ALA A 364 -12.02 -3.41 54.16
C ALA A 364 -12.96 -4.54 53.73
#